data_AF-A0A6G3SDW0-F1
#
_entry.id   AF-A0A6G3SDW0-F1
#
_cell.length_a   1.000
_cell.length_b   1.000
_cell.length_c   1.000
_cell.angle_alpha   90.00
_cell.angle_beta   90.00
_cell.angle_gamma   90.00
#
_symmetry.space_group_name_H-M   'P 1'
#
loop_
_entity.id
_entity.type
_entity.pdbx_description
1 polymer ?
#
loop_
_entity_poly.entity_id
_entity_poly.type
_entity_poly.pdbx_seq_one_letter_code
_entity_poly.pdbx_strand_id
1 'polypeptide(L)'
;AVAAGVAAAMVSHNPDAVVQAALSVVPEDSWTARSLHRAVSAARRARRDPDGTQLSMERAVRKAVVIGGYPWTDLAPEAVGLAFGAFAVARGDFRESVLTAVNMGRDADTTAAVAGALAGALNGEQAIPAPWSQAIGPVRGSCLPPMAGRHILDVADRLTPPPPDREGAVA
;
A
#
# COMPACT_ATOMS: atom_id res chain seq x y z
N ALA A 1 1.31 -4.69 11.16
CA ALA A 1 1.50 -3.53 10.28
C ALA A 1 0.44 -3.47 9.17
N VAL A 2 0.59 -4.21 8.07
CA VAL A 2 -0.27 -4.08 6.87
C VAL A 2 -1.76 -4.23 7.19
N ALA A 3 -2.16 -5.33 7.82
CA ALA A 3 -3.57 -5.57 8.17
C ALA A 3 -4.18 -4.45 9.03
N ALA A 4 -3.45 -3.99 10.05
CA ALA A 4 -3.90 -2.87 10.90
C ALA A 4 -3.97 -1.55 10.13
N GLY A 5 -3.02 -1.30 9.22
CA GLY A 5 -3.06 -0.13 8.34
C GLY A 5 -4.26 -0.16 7.39
N VAL A 6 -4.51 -1.28 6.71
CA VAL A 6 -5.68 -1.44 5.82
C VAL A 6 -6.98 -1.29 6.60
N ALA A 7 -7.11 -1.93 7.76
CA ALA A 7 -8.30 -1.82 8.60
C ALA A 7 -8.56 -0.36 9.03
N ALA A 8 -7.51 0.38 9.41
CA ALA A 8 -7.62 1.79 9.72
C ALA A 8 -7.96 2.65 8.50
N ALA A 9 -7.43 2.31 7.32
CA ALA A 9 -7.69 3.01 6.07
C ALA A 9 -9.16 2.88 5.64
N MET A 10 -9.80 1.73 5.90
CA MET A 10 -11.22 1.51 5.59
C MET A 10 -12.18 2.41 6.37
N VAL A 11 -11.74 3.03 7.48
CA VAL A 11 -12.59 3.84 8.37
C VAL A 11 -12.05 5.27 8.59
N SER A 12 -10.96 5.64 7.92
CA SER A 12 -10.27 6.92 8.08
C SER A 12 -10.00 7.54 6.71
N HIS A 13 -9.90 8.87 6.68
CA HIS A 13 -9.45 9.63 5.51
C HIS A 13 -8.08 10.29 5.75
N ASN A 14 -7.41 9.92 6.86
CA ASN A 14 -6.11 10.48 7.24
C ASN A 14 -4.98 9.43 7.08
N PRO A 15 -4.05 9.63 6.12
CA PRO A 15 -2.89 8.75 5.93
C PRO A 15 -2.03 8.60 7.19
N ASP A 16 -1.91 9.63 8.02
CA ASP A 16 -1.10 9.53 9.24
C ASP A 16 -1.74 8.58 10.27
N ALA A 17 -3.08 8.53 10.35
CA ALA A 17 -3.79 7.60 11.22
C ALA A 17 -3.57 6.14 10.78
N VAL A 18 -3.53 5.88 9.47
CA VAL A 18 -3.20 4.56 8.90
C VAL A 18 -1.80 4.11 9.31
N VAL A 19 -0.82 5.02 9.20
CA VAL A 19 0.56 4.74 9.62
C VAL A 19 0.65 4.49 11.13
N GLN A 20 -0.05 5.27 11.96
CA GLN A 20 -0.05 5.07 13.41
C GLN A 20 -0.68 3.73 13.80
N ALA A 21 -1.79 3.34 13.18
CA ALA A 21 -2.41 2.05 13.42
C ALA A 21 -1.50 0.87 13.01
N ALA A 22 -0.74 1.03 11.94
CA ALA A 22 0.24 0.01 11.54
C ALA A 22 1.39 -0.13 12.54
N LEU A 23 1.87 0.98 13.11
CA LEU A 23 2.94 1.00 14.11
C LEU A 23 2.48 0.45 15.47
N SER A 24 1.25 0.72 15.89
CA SER A 24 0.75 0.31 17.22
C SER A 24 0.67 -1.20 17.45
N VAL A 25 0.71 -2.00 16.39
CA VAL A 25 0.65 -3.47 16.45
C VAL A 25 1.98 -4.15 16.18
N VAL A 26 3.06 -3.39 15.94
CA VAL A 26 4.39 -3.95 15.66
C VAL A 26 5.25 -3.84 16.92
N PRO A 27 5.94 -4.91 17.35
CA PRO A 27 6.83 -4.82 18.51
C PRO A 27 7.90 -3.74 18.29
N GLU A 28 8.05 -2.83 19.26
CA GLU A 28 8.89 -1.62 19.15
C GLU A 28 10.36 -1.96 18.83
N ASP A 29 10.90 -3.00 19.47
CA ASP A 29 12.28 -3.45 19.28
C ASP A 29 12.49 -4.36 18.05
N SER A 30 11.49 -4.48 17.19
CA SER A 30 11.61 -5.26 15.96
C SER A 30 12.30 -4.48 14.83
N TRP A 31 12.89 -5.23 13.89
CA TRP A 31 13.39 -4.64 12.65
C TRP A 31 12.26 -3.98 11.86
N THR A 32 11.07 -4.59 11.80
CA THR A 32 9.90 -4.02 11.14
C THR A 32 9.56 -2.63 11.69
N ALA A 33 9.47 -2.46 13.02
CA ALA A 33 9.20 -1.14 13.62
C ALA A 33 10.25 -0.11 13.20
N ARG A 34 11.54 -0.44 13.31
CA ARG A 34 12.64 0.45 12.89
C ARG A 34 12.55 0.81 11.40
N SER A 35 12.27 -0.15 10.52
CA SER A 35 12.13 0.09 9.08
C SER A 35 10.95 1.00 8.76
N LEU A 36 9.79 0.79 9.40
CA LEU A 36 8.62 1.65 9.21
C LEU A 36 8.89 3.08 9.67
N HIS A 37 9.46 3.25 10.87
CA HIS A 37 9.82 4.57 11.38
C HIS A 37 10.81 5.28 10.45
N ARG A 38 11.84 4.57 9.96
CA ARG A 38 12.82 5.12 9.03
C ARG A 38 12.19 5.55 7.70
N ALA A 39 11.37 4.69 7.10
CA ALA A 39 10.70 4.97 5.83
C ALA A 39 9.77 6.18 5.93
N VAL A 40 8.85 6.19 6.90
CA VAL A 40 7.88 7.27 7.09
C VAL A 40 8.57 8.58 7.44
N SER A 41 9.61 8.54 8.28
CA SER A 41 10.39 9.74 8.61
C SER A 41 11.13 10.28 7.39
N ALA A 42 11.72 9.40 6.57
CA ALA A 42 12.39 9.80 5.33
C ALA A 42 11.41 10.41 4.33
N ALA A 43 10.24 9.78 4.12
CA ALA A 43 9.17 10.30 3.28
C ALA A 43 8.72 11.69 3.73
N ARG A 44 8.41 11.85 5.03
CA ARG A 44 7.97 13.14 5.59
C ARG A 44 9.02 14.23 5.47
N ARG A 45 10.31 13.90 5.64
CA ARG A 45 11.41 14.87 5.46
C ARG A 45 11.57 15.25 3.99
N ALA A 46 11.62 14.27 3.08
CA ALA A 46 11.80 14.51 1.66
C ALA A 46 10.66 15.36 1.08
N ARG A 47 9.43 15.18 1.56
CA ARG A 47 8.29 16.02 1.19
C ARG A 47 8.35 17.48 1.66
N ARG A 48 9.20 17.80 2.64
CA ARG A 48 9.39 19.18 3.14
C ARG A 48 10.53 19.89 2.43
N ASP A 49 11.29 19.18 1.60
CA ASP A 49 12.37 19.75 0.82
C ASP A 49 11.77 20.60 -0.32
N PRO A 50 12.00 21.93 -0.34
CA PRO A 50 11.48 22.80 -1.39
C PRO A 50 12.03 22.47 -2.78
N ASP A 51 13.21 21.85 -2.85
CA ASP A 51 13.86 21.42 -4.10
C ASP A 51 13.61 19.93 -4.38
N GLY A 52 12.71 19.31 -3.61
CA GLY A 52 12.37 17.90 -3.69
C GLY A 52 11.71 17.51 -5.03
N THR A 53 12.29 16.53 -5.70
CA THR A 53 11.68 15.86 -6.86
C THR A 53 11.11 14.50 -6.48
N GLN A 54 10.23 13.94 -7.31
CA GLN A 54 9.71 12.57 -7.14
C GLN A 54 10.85 11.55 -6.98
N LEU A 55 11.85 11.62 -7.86
CA LEU A 55 13.03 10.75 -7.79
C LEU A 55 13.83 10.94 -6.49
N SER A 56 13.95 12.18 -5.99
CA SER A 56 14.64 12.43 -4.72
C SER A 56 13.89 11.83 -3.52
N MET A 57 12.55 11.86 -3.54
CA MET A 57 11.70 11.26 -2.51
C MET A 57 11.80 9.73 -2.53
N GLU A 58 11.70 9.12 -3.71
CA GLU A 58 11.91 7.67 -3.91
C GLU A 58 13.28 7.23 -3.40
N ARG A 59 14.35 7.97 -3.76
CA ARG A 59 15.72 7.69 -3.28
C ARG A 59 15.86 7.85 -1.77
N ALA A 60 15.21 8.85 -1.18
CA ALA A 60 15.27 9.09 0.27
C ALA A 60 14.64 7.93 1.05
N VAL A 61 13.46 7.47 0.64
CA VAL A 61 12.80 6.31 1.26
C VAL A 61 13.64 5.06 1.04
N ARG A 62 14.05 4.77 -0.21
CA ARG A 62 14.86 3.60 -0.55
C ARG A 62 16.14 3.53 0.28
N LYS A 63 16.88 4.64 0.39
CA LYS A 63 18.13 4.71 1.17
C LYS A 63 17.91 4.48 2.67
N ALA A 64 16.72 4.79 3.19
CA ALA A 64 16.42 4.66 4.61
C ALA A 64 16.15 3.21 5.06
N VAL A 65 15.74 2.33 4.13
CA VAL A 65 15.32 0.96 4.46
C VAL A 65 16.08 -0.15 3.77
N VAL A 66 16.56 0.07 2.54
CA VAL A 66 17.23 -0.98 1.76
C VAL A 66 18.61 -1.27 2.34
N ILE A 67 18.86 -2.55 2.62
CA ILE A 67 20.17 -3.00 3.07
C ILE A 67 21.09 -3.19 1.86
N GLY A 68 22.07 -2.30 1.74
CA GLY A 68 23.13 -2.44 0.75
C GLY A 68 23.93 -3.73 0.97
N GLY A 69 24.15 -4.48 -0.12
CA GLY A 69 24.94 -5.72 -0.09
C GLY A 69 24.14 -6.99 0.23
N TYR A 70 22.86 -6.88 0.62
CA TYR A 70 22.01 -8.06 0.74
C TYR A 70 21.38 -8.41 -0.63
N PRO A 71 21.66 -9.61 -1.17
CA PRO A 71 21.30 -9.93 -2.55
C PRO A 71 19.79 -10.12 -2.76
N TRP A 72 19.06 -10.56 -1.73
CA TRP A 72 17.63 -10.84 -1.85
C TRP A 72 16.76 -9.60 -1.60
N THR A 73 15.65 -9.51 -2.33
CA THR A 73 14.74 -8.36 -2.31
C THR A 73 13.52 -8.55 -1.41
N ASP A 74 13.30 -9.76 -0.91
CA ASP A 74 12.10 -10.27 -0.23
C ASP A 74 12.14 -10.11 1.31
N LEU A 75 12.95 -9.18 1.82
CA LEU A 75 13.00 -8.91 3.26
C LEU A 75 11.70 -8.22 3.71
N ALA A 76 10.89 -8.92 4.50
CA ALA A 76 9.62 -8.38 4.99
C ALA A 76 9.74 -7.00 5.66
N PRO A 77 10.71 -6.71 6.56
CA PRO A 77 10.88 -5.36 7.11
C PRO A 77 11.19 -4.29 6.06
N GLU A 78 11.92 -4.65 4.99
CA GLU A 78 12.22 -3.75 3.89
C GLU A 78 11.00 -3.51 3.02
N ALA A 79 10.30 -4.57 2.61
CA ALA A 79 9.10 -4.47 1.78
C ALA A 79 7.99 -3.66 2.48
N VAL A 80 7.70 -3.94 3.75
CA VAL A 80 6.70 -3.16 4.50
C VAL A 80 7.19 -1.72 4.71
N GLY A 81 8.49 -1.49 4.94
CA GLY A 81 9.07 -0.15 5.02
C GLY A 81 8.89 0.64 3.72
N LEU A 82 9.27 0.07 2.58
CA LEU A 82 9.12 0.68 1.26
C LEU A 82 7.66 0.99 0.94
N ALA A 83 6.73 0.07 1.19
CA ALA A 83 5.32 0.27 0.93
C ALA A 83 4.72 1.43 1.77
N PHE A 84 5.00 1.46 3.08
CA PHE A 84 4.54 2.56 3.95
C PHE A 84 5.24 3.88 3.64
N GLY A 85 6.50 3.84 3.20
CA GLY A 85 7.22 5.01 2.72
C GLY A 85 6.60 5.58 1.45
N ALA A 86 6.26 4.74 0.47
CA ALA A 86 5.56 5.15 -0.75
C ALA A 86 4.20 5.78 -0.44
N PHE A 87 3.39 5.12 0.39
CA PHE A 87 2.11 5.63 0.85
C PHE A 87 2.24 7.01 1.55
N ALA A 88 3.28 7.19 2.37
CA ALA A 88 3.56 8.45 3.05
C ALA A 88 4.06 9.56 2.10
N VAL A 89 4.86 9.24 1.08
CA VAL A 89 5.28 10.18 0.02
C VAL A 89 4.07 10.68 -0.75
N ALA A 90 3.19 9.76 -1.15
CA ALA A 90 2.00 10.04 -1.93
C ALA A 90 0.84 10.67 -1.12
N ARG A 91 0.99 10.80 0.20
CA ARG A 91 -0.10 11.21 1.11
C ARG A 91 -1.37 10.36 0.94
N GLY A 92 -1.18 9.07 0.69
CA GLY A 92 -2.27 8.13 0.45
C GLY A 92 -2.96 8.25 -0.89
N ASP A 93 -2.49 9.08 -1.84
CA ASP A 93 -2.99 9.03 -3.22
C ASP A 93 -2.70 7.65 -3.85
N PHE A 94 -3.71 7.03 -4.48
CA PHE A 94 -3.58 5.66 -4.99
C PHE A 94 -2.52 5.54 -6.09
N ARG A 95 -2.60 6.40 -7.11
CA ARG A 95 -1.73 6.33 -8.28
C ARG A 95 -0.28 6.60 -7.88
N GLU A 96 -0.06 7.68 -7.14
CA GLU A 96 1.27 8.08 -6.68
C GLU A 96 1.86 7.06 -5.70
N SER A 97 1.04 6.45 -4.82
CA SER A 97 1.52 5.39 -3.91
C SER A 97 2.05 4.18 -4.67
N VAL A 98 1.28 3.71 -5.66
CA VAL A 98 1.66 2.55 -6.49
C VAL A 98 2.90 2.87 -7.34
N LEU A 99 2.92 4.01 -8.03
CA LEU A 99 4.07 4.39 -8.87
C LEU A 99 5.34 4.61 -8.05
N THR A 100 5.25 5.28 -6.91
CA THR A 100 6.39 5.48 -6.00
C THR A 100 6.95 4.14 -5.54
N ALA A 101 6.10 3.19 -5.16
CA ALA A 101 6.52 1.86 -4.74
C ALA A 101 7.23 1.09 -5.88
N VAL A 102 6.62 1.05 -7.07
CA VAL A 102 7.20 0.38 -8.26
C VAL A 102 8.56 0.98 -8.64
N ASN A 103 8.66 2.30 -8.68
CA ASN A 103 9.88 3.01 -9.07
C ASN A 103 11.03 2.83 -8.07
N MET A 104 10.72 2.53 -6.80
CA MET A 104 11.74 2.16 -5.82
C MET A 104 12.31 0.76 -6.03
N GLY A 105 11.76 -0.06 -6.93
CA GLY A 105 12.28 -1.38 -7.31
C GLY A 105 12.28 -2.39 -6.15
N ARG A 106 13.27 -3.31 -6.16
CA ARG A 106 13.38 -4.44 -5.21
C ARG A 106 12.20 -5.40 -5.43
N ASP A 107 11.46 -5.75 -4.38
CA ASP A 107 10.23 -6.55 -4.44
C ASP A 107 9.05 -5.63 -4.82
N ALA A 108 9.10 -5.17 -6.08
CA ALA A 108 8.29 -4.07 -6.58
C ALA A 108 6.79 -4.43 -6.62
N ASP A 109 6.45 -5.66 -6.96
CA ASP A 109 5.08 -6.18 -6.95
C ASP A 109 4.53 -6.24 -5.51
N THR A 110 5.28 -6.79 -4.55
CA THR A 110 4.84 -6.82 -3.14
C THR A 110 4.67 -5.41 -2.57
N THR A 111 5.65 -4.54 -2.76
CA THR A 111 5.60 -3.17 -2.22
C THR A 111 4.47 -2.34 -2.83
N ALA A 112 4.26 -2.45 -4.15
CA ALA A 112 3.16 -1.79 -4.84
C ALA A 112 1.80 -2.37 -4.45
N ALA A 113 1.68 -3.69 -4.28
CA ALA A 113 0.46 -4.32 -3.82
C ALA A 113 0.07 -3.83 -2.42
N VAL A 114 1.02 -3.75 -1.48
CA VAL A 114 0.77 -3.25 -0.13
C VAL A 114 0.45 -1.75 -0.14
N ALA A 115 1.22 -0.93 -0.85
CA ALA A 115 0.96 0.52 -0.95
C ALA A 115 -0.40 0.81 -1.60
N GLY A 116 -0.74 0.08 -2.66
CA GLY A 116 -2.03 0.15 -3.35
C GLY A 116 -3.19 -0.34 -2.49
N ALA A 117 -3.01 -1.38 -1.68
CA ALA A 117 -4.04 -1.82 -0.73
C ALA A 117 -4.33 -0.76 0.35
N LEU A 118 -3.29 -0.11 0.89
CA LEU A 118 -3.46 0.98 1.86
C LEU A 118 -4.17 2.19 1.24
N ALA A 119 -3.72 2.64 0.06
CA ALA A 119 -4.31 3.79 -0.62
C ALA A 119 -5.70 3.50 -1.19
N GLY A 120 -5.94 2.29 -1.70
CA GLY A 120 -7.24 1.85 -2.21
C GLY A 120 -8.26 1.73 -1.08
N ALA A 121 -7.86 1.19 0.08
CA ALA A 121 -8.72 1.17 1.26
C ALA A 121 -9.04 2.58 1.77
N LEU A 122 -8.08 3.52 1.69
CA LEU A 122 -8.26 4.90 2.13
C LEU A 122 -9.22 5.71 1.24
N ASN A 123 -9.17 5.48 -0.08
CA ASN A 123 -9.87 6.32 -1.05
C ASN A 123 -11.03 5.62 -1.79
N GLY A 124 -11.20 4.32 -1.61
CA GLY A 124 -12.18 3.51 -2.33
C GLY A 124 -11.74 3.11 -3.74
N GLU A 125 -12.52 2.22 -4.36
CA GLU A 125 -12.28 1.67 -5.71
C GLU A 125 -12.20 2.77 -6.79
N GLN A 126 -12.99 3.84 -6.65
CA GLN A 126 -13.05 4.96 -7.59
C GLN A 126 -11.73 5.72 -7.73
N ALA A 127 -10.79 5.56 -6.79
CA ALA A 127 -9.46 6.15 -6.88
C ALA A 127 -8.52 5.39 -7.84
N ILE A 128 -8.88 4.17 -8.26
CA ILE A 128 -8.09 3.36 -9.16
C ILE A 128 -8.28 3.86 -10.61
N PRO A 129 -7.20 4.21 -11.34
CA PRO A 129 -7.31 4.61 -12.73
C PRO A 129 -8.02 3.53 -13.58
N ALA A 130 -9.06 3.91 -14.32
CA ALA A 130 -9.84 2.97 -15.13
C ALA A 130 -8.99 2.12 -16.09
N PRO A 131 -7.95 2.65 -16.78
CA PRO A 131 -7.08 1.81 -17.61
C PRO A 131 -6.33 0.73 -16.84
N TRP A 132 -6.08 0.93 -15.54
CA TRP A 132 -5.40 -0.06 -14.70
C TRP A 132 -6.36 -1.14 -14.22
N SER A 133 -7.55 -0.75 -13.75
CA SER A 133 -8.55 -1.73 -13.30
C SER A 133 -9.08 -2.59 -14.45
N GLN A 134 -9.30 -2.01 -15.63
CA GLN A 134 -9.74 -2.74 -16.83
C GLN A 134 -8.69 -3.71 -17.39
N ALA A 135 -7.40 -3.52 -17.04
CA ALA A 135 -6.35 -4.44 -17.43
C ALA A 135 -6.32 -5.72 -16.57
N ILE A 136 -7.00 -5.71 -15.42
CA ILE A 136 -7.10 -6.87 -14.54
C ILE A 136 -8.27 -7.74 -15.01
N GLY A 137 -7.96 -9.00 -15.28
CA GLY A 137 -8.95 -10.02 -15.64
C GLY A 137 -8.93 -11.20 -14.67
N PRO A 138 -9.81 -12.20 -14.89
CA PRO A 138 -9.84 -13.41 -14.08
C PRO A 138 -8.48 -14.12 -14.09
N VAL A 139 -8.07 -14.64 -12.94
CA VAL A 139 -6.76 -15.29 -12.82
C VAL A 139 -6.76 -16.63 -13.56
N ARG A 140 -5.65 -16.94 -14.24
CA ARG A 140 -5.50 -18.19 -15.00
C ARG A 140 -5.39 -19.45 -14.14
N GLY A 141 -5.00 -19.29 -12.87
CA GLY A 141 -4.76 -20.41 -11.95
C GLY A 141 -3.44 -21.16 -12.18
N SER A 142 -2.47 -20.58 -12.91
CA SER A 142 -1.18 -21.23 -13.20
C SER A 142 -0.40 -21.63 -11.93
N CYS A 143 -0.36 -20.74 -10.93
CA CYS A 143 0.32 -21.02 -9.65
C CYS A 143 -0.62 -21.67 -8.62
N LEU A 144 -1.91 -21.36 -8.68
CA LEU A 144 -2.95 -21.82 -7.76
C LEU A 144 -4.16 -22.30 -8.58
N PRO A 145 -4.21 -23.58 -8.99
CA PRO A 145 -5.30 -24.10 -9.82
C PRO A 145 -6.72 -23.84 -9.26
N PRO A 146 -6.97 -23.90 -7.94
CA PRO A 146 -8.30 -23.59 -7.37
C PRO A 146 -8.78 -22.15 -7.56
N MET A 147 -7.89 -21.24 -7.97
CA MET A 147 -8.22 -19.84 -8.23
C MET A 147 -8.63 -19.58 -9.70
N ALA A 148 -8.45 -20.55 -10.61
CA ALA A 148 -8.73 -20.37 -12.03
C ALA A 148 -10.15 -19.80 -12.28
N GLY A 149 -10.21 -18.74 -13.07
CA GLY A 149 -11.47 -18.07 -13.44
C GLY A 149 -12.04 -17.11 -12.40
N ARG A 150 -11.43 -16.96 -11.22
CA ARG A 150 -11.88 -15.97 -10.21
C ARG A 150 -11.37 -14.58 -10.54
N HIS A 151 -12.23 -13.58 -10.39
CA HIS A 151 -11.86 -12.17 -10.43
C HIS A 151 -11.61 -11.63 -9.02
N ILE A 152 -10.76 -10.61 -8.87
CA ILE A 152 -10.47 -10.02 -7.55
C ILE A 152 -11.71 -9.34 -6.94
N LEU A 153 -12.58 -8.80 -7.79
CA LEU A 153 -13.85 -8.20 -7.36
C LEU A 153 -14.80 -9.23 -6.73
N ASP A 154 -14.86 -10.47 -7.28
CA ASP A 154 -15.65 -11.55 -6.67
C ASP A 154 -15.20 -11.87 -5.24
N VAL A 155 -13.90 -11.68 -4.96
CA VAL A 155 -13.34 -11.87 -3.61
C VAL A 155 -13.67 -10.66 -2.74
N ALA A 156 -13.57 -9.44 -3.26
CA ALA A 156 -13.95 -8.23 -2.55
C ALA A 156 -15.42 -8.27 -2.11
N ASP A 157 -16.34 -8.61 -3.02
CA ASP A 157 -17.79 -8.69 -2.77
C ASP A 157 -18.16 -9.73 -1.70
N ARG A 158 -17.33 -10.78 -1.53
CA ARG A 158 -17.53 -11.79 -0.49
C ARG A 158 -17.00 -11.36 0.88
N LEU A 159 -16.06 -10.41 0.90
CA LEU A 159 -15.44 -9.89 2.12
C LEU A 159 -16.13 -8.65 2.65
N THR A 160 -16.85 -7.93 1.79
CA THR A 160 -17.68 -6.79 2.17
C THR A 160 -19.10 -7.24 2.51
N PRO A 161 -19.72 -6.70 3.57
CA PRO A 161 -21.15 -6.91 3.78
C PRO A 161 -21.91 -6.34 2.58
N PRO A 162 -23.08 -6.92 2.23
CA PRO A 162 -23.92 -6.35 1.19
C PRO A 162 -24.23 -4.89 1.53
N PRO A 163 -24.30 -4.00 0.51
CA PRO A 163 -24.69 -2.63 0.77
C PRO A 163 -26.03 -2.64 1.54
N PRO A 164 -26.21 -1.77 2.55
CA PRO A 164 -27.48 -1.68 3.24
C PRO A 164 -28.56 -1.48 2.18
N ASP A 165 -29.59 -2.32 2.24
CA ASP A 165 -30.67 -2.31 1.25
C ASP A 165 -31.14 -0.87 1.05
N ARG A 166 -31.37 -0.50 -0.22
CA ARG A 166 -32.21 0.66 -0.54
C ARG A 166 -33.67 0.33 -0.19
N GLU A 167 -33.93 -0.06 1.07
CA GLU A 167 -35.27 -0.11 1.64
C GLU A 167 -35.75 1.34 1.79
N GLY A 168 -36.52 1.82 0.81
CA GLY A 168 -37.22 3.10 0.93
C GLY A 168 -37.49 3.87 -0.35
N ALA A 169 -37.04 3.42 -1.52
CA ALA A 169 -37.33 4.11 -2.79
C ALA A 169 -38.42 3.40 -3.62
N VAL A 170 -39.50 2.98 -2.97
CA VAL A 170 -40.80 2.76 -3.64
C VAL A 170 -41.91 3.16 -2.66
N ALA A 171 -42.41 4.38 -2.82
CA ALA A 171 -43.74 4.81 -2.40
C ALA A 171 -44.25 5.81 -3.45
#